data_AF-A0A923WDG1-F1
#
_entry.id   AF-A0A923WDG1-F1
#
_cell.length_a   1.000
_cell.length_b   1.000
_cell.length_c   1.000
_cell.angle_alpha   90.00
_cell.angle_beta   90.00
_cell.angle_gamma   90.00
#
_symmetry.space_group_name_H-M   'P 1'
#
loop_
_entity.id
_entity.type
_entity.pdbx_description
1 polymer ?
#
loop_
_entity_poly.entity_id
_entity_poly.type
_entity_poly.pdbx_seq_one_letter_code
_entity_poly.pdbx_strand_id
1 'polypeptide(L)'
;MPTTSITITTAGELIADLARPMALTGEEMKAARARVGMSQQQVADETGRTARELGLVITPLVRSNISRWESGRIVPFPFMALLIVQTFVRLGVVSSGERPYAMAT
;
A
#
# COMPACT_ATOMS: atom_id res chain seq x y z
N MET A 1 22.88 6.69 23.82
CA MET A 1 21.65 6.06 23.30
C MET A 1 21.96 4.61 22.98
N PRO A 2 21.18 3.62 23.42
CA PRO A 2 21.41 2.24 22.97
C PRO A 2 21.12 2.14 21.47
N THR A 3 22.09 1.67 20.70
CA THR A 3 21.94 1.40 19.27
C THR A 3 21.23 0.06 19.13
N THR A 4 19.95 0.08 18.75
CA THR A 4 19.24 -1.14 18.40
C THR A 4 19.81 -1.65 17.08
N SER A 5 20.65 -2.69 17.15
CA SER A 5 21.15 -3.39 15.97
C SER A 5 20.03 -4.25 15.39
N ILE A 6 19.50 -3.86 14.22
CA ILE A 6 18.58 -4.69 13.44
C ILE A 6 19.43 -5.61 12.56
N THR A 7 19.47 -6.90 12.89
CA THR A 7 20.07 -7.91 12.01
C THR A 7 19.08 -8.19 10.88
N ILE A 8 19.38 -7.69 9.68
CA ILE A 8 18.58 -7.89 8.47
C ILE A 8 19.22 -9.04 7.68
N THR A 9 18.50 -10.16 7.54
CA THR A 9 19.01 -11.37 6.88
C THR A 9 18.78 -11.38 5.37
N THR A 10 17.78 -10.66 4.86
CA THR A 10 17.54 -10.49 3.41
C THR A 10 16.89 -9.15 3.05
N ALA A 11 17.04 -8.70 1.79
CA ALA A 11 16.39 -7.48 1.29
C ALA A 11 14.85 -7.52 1.36
N GLY A 12 14.25 -8.72 1.30
CA GLY A 12 12.80 -8.91 1.42
C GLY A 12 12.26 -8.59 2.82
N GLU A 13 13.02 -8.93 3.86
CA GLU A 13 12.66 -8.64 5.26
C GLU A 13 12.73 -7.13 5.55
N LEU A 14 13.77 -6.46 5.03
CA LEU A 14 13.88 -5.00 5.12
C LEU A 14 12.70 -4.28 4.44
N ILE A 15 12.34 -4.69 3.23
CA ILE A 15 11.20 -4.09 2.51
C ILE A 15 9.89 -4.38 3.25
N ALA A 16 9.73 -5.59 3.81
CA ALA A 16 8.56 -5.94 4.60
C ALA A 16 8.43 -5.07 5.86
N ASP A 17 9.51 -4.86 6.61
CA ASP A 17 9.51 -4.04 7.81
C ASP A 17 9.33 -2.55 7.51
N LEU A 18 9.86 -2.05 6.39
CA LEU A 18 9.62 -0.68 5.93
C LEU A 18 8.19 -0.46 5.42
N ALA A 19 7.60 -1.45 4.76
CA ALA A 19 6.25 -1.37 4.21
C ALA A 19 5.16 -1.60 5.26
N ARG A 20 5.42 -2.41 6.30
CA ARG A 20 4.44 -2.75 7.35
C ARG A 20 3.79 -1.52 8.01
N PRO A 21 4.53 -0.46 8.41
CA PRO A 21 3.92 0.75 8.98
C PRO A 21 3.22 1.64 7.94
N MET A 22 3.42 1.39 6.64
CA MET A 22 2.82 2.17 5.56
C MET A 22 1.62 1.46 4.91
N ALA A 23 1.50 0.14 5.07
CA ALA A 23 0.45 -0.66 4.47
C ALA A 23 -0.92 -0.33 5.11
N LEU A 24 -1.89 0.03 4.26
CA LEU A 24 -3.29 0.13 4.67
C LEU A 24 -3.82 -1.28 4.99
N THR A 25 -4.58 -1.40 6.07
CA THR A 25 -5.47 -2.55 6.29
C THR A 25 -6.51 -2.65 5.16
N GLY A 26 -7.13 -3.82 5.01
CA GLY A 26 -8.19 -4.01 4.01
C GLY A 26 -9.34 -3.00 4.14
N GLU A 27 -9.78 -2.73 5.38
CA GLU A 27 -10.83 -1.75 5.66
C GLU A 27 -10.39 -0.32 5.36
N GLU A 28 -9.16 0.07 5.70
CA GLU A 28 -8.62 1.40 5.35
C GLU A 28 -8.49 1.58 3.84
N MET A 29 -8.05 0.55 3.11
CA MET A 29 -7.97 0.56 1.65
C MET A 29 -9.37 0.76 1.03
N LYS A 30 -10.36 0.04 1.55
CA LYS A 30 -11.76 0.16 1.10
C LYS A 30 -12.32 1.55 1.38
N ALA A 31 -12.03 2.12 2.55
CA ALA A 31 -12.43 3.47 2.92
C ALA A 31 -11.76 4.54 2.05
N ALA A 32 -10.45 4.42 1.80
CA ALA A 32 -9.70 5.31 0.91
C ALA A 32 -10.26 5.28 -0.51
N ARG A 33 -10.52 4.09 -1.05
CA ARG A 33 -11.16 3.92 -2.37
C ARG A 33 -12.55 4.57 -2.41
N ALA A 34 -13.37 4.35 -1.40
CA ALA A 34 -14.72 4.92 -1.33
C ALA A 34 -14.68 6.46 -1.31
N ARG A 35 -13.70 7.06 -0.62
CA ARG A 35 -13.53 8.52 -0.53
C ARG A 35 -13.22 9.17 -1.90
N VAL A 36 -12.50 8.47 -2.78
CA VAL A 36 -12.24 8.94 -4.16
C VAL A 36 -13.30 8.53 -5.17
N GLY A 37 -14.34 7.79 -4.75
CA GLY A 37 -15.38 7.34 -5.66
C GLY A 37 -14.88 6.37 -6.74
N MET A 38 -13.76 5.68 -6.52
CA MET A 38 -13.21 4.74 -7.50
C MET A 38 -13.79 3.33 -7.32
N SER A 39 -13.96 2.62 -8.44
CA SER A 39 -14.16 1.18 -8.46
C SER A 39 -12.86 0.44 -8.17
N GLN A 40 -12.98 -0.83 -7.77
CA GLN A 40 -11.81 -1.70 -7.55
C GLN A 40 -10.97 -1.88 -8.83
N GLN A 41 -11.59 -1.90 -10.02
CA GLN A 41 -10.85 -1.98 -11.28
C GLN A 41 -10.06 -0.69 -11.54
N GLN A 42 -10.67 0.47 -11.31
CA GLN A 42 -9.97 1.76 -11.46
C GLN A 42 -8.77 1.87 -10.52
N VAL A 43 -8.86 1.39 -9.28
CA VAL A 43 -7.70 1.33 -8.36
C VAL A 43 -6.59 0.43 -8.91
N ALA A 44 -6.93 -0.71 -9.49
CA ALA A 44 -5.95 -1.61 -10.11
C ALA A 44 -5.25 -0.93 -11.31
N ASP A 45 -6.02 -0.27 -12.18
CA ASP A 45 -5.51 0.42 -13.36
C ASP A 45 -4.63 1.62 -12.99
N GLU A 46 -5.06 2.40 -11.99
CA GLU A 46 -4.33 3.55 -11.44
C GLU A 46 -3.00 3.11 -10.81
N THR A 47 -3.02 2.01 -10.07
CA THR A 47 -1.80 1.44 -9.47
C THR A 47 -0.83 0.97 -10.55
N GLY A 48 -1.33 0.33 -11.61
CA GLY A 48 -0.51 -0.05 -12.77
C GLY A 48 0.07 1.14 -13.53
N ARG A 49 -0.67 2.26 -13.61
CA ARG A 49 -0.16 3.52 -14.17
C ARG A 49 0.92 4.13 -13.30
N THR A 50 0.69 4.21 -11.99
CA THR A 50 1.64 4.72 -11.00
C THR A 50 2.96 3.92 -11.04
N ALA A 51 2.90 2.60 -11.15
CA ALA A 51 4.10 1.77 -11.33
C ALA A 51 4.91 2.17 -12.57
N ARG A 52 4.23 2.30 -13.73
CA ARG A 52 4.87 2.69 -14.99
C ARG A 52 5.52 4.06 -14.92
N GLU A 53 4.85 5.03 -14.33
CA GLU A 53 5.39 6.39 -14.16
C GLU A 53 6.61 6.43 -13.24
N LEU A 54 6.72 5.48 -12.31
CA LEU A 54 7.89 5.29 -11.45
C LEU A 54 8.97 4.40 -12.09
N GLY A 55 8.80 4.00 -13.36
CA GLY A 55 9.73 3.13 -14.07
C GLY A 55 9.73 1.67 -13.58
N LEU A 56 8.68 1.25 -12.89
CA LEU A 56 8.56 -0.08 -12.31
C LEU A 56 7.82 -1.04 -13.25
N VAL A 57 8.37 -2.24 -13.42
CA VAL A 57 7.70 -3.34 -14.12
C VAL A 57 7.05 -4.24 -13.08
N ILE A 58 5.71 -4.21 -13.04
CA ILE A 58 4.92 -5.09 -12.17
C ILE A 58 3.96 -5.93 -12.99
N THR A 59 3.60 -7.09 -12.46
CA THR A 59 2.45 -7.85 -12.97
C THR A 59 1.20 -6.98 -12.86
N PRO A 60 0.41 -6.82 -13.93
CA PRO A 60 -0.81 -6.05 -13.89
C PRO A 60 -1.75 -6.53 -12.80
N LEU A 61 -2.27 -5.58 -12.01
CA LEU A 61 -3.30 -5.88 -11.03
C LEU A 61 -4.66 -6.00 -11.72
N VAL A 62 -5.47 -6.93 -11.24
CA VAL A 62 -6.87 -7.06 -11.64
C VAL A 62 -7.78 -6.75 -10.46
N ARG A 63 -9.05 -6.40 -10.75
CA ARG A 63 -10.09 -6.14 -9.74
C ARG A 63 -10.12 -7.15 -8.60
N SER A 64 -9.92 -8.44 -8.90
CA SER A 64 -10.01 -9.51 -7.89
C SER A 64 -8.86 -9.45 -6.88
N ASN A 65 -7.68 -8.93 -7.22
CA ASN A 65 -6.61 -8.66 -6.26
C ASN A 65 -7.06 -7.62 -5.23
N ILE A 66 -7.61 -6.50 -5.72
CA ILE A 66 -8.11 -5.40 -4.89
C ILE A 66 -9.22 -5.89 -3.95
N SER A 67 -10.18 -6.65 -4.48
CA SER A 67 -11.27 -7.21 -3.67
C SER A 67 -10.78 -8.15 -2.55
N ARG A 68 -9.79 -9.00 -2.83
CA ARG A 68 -9.19 -9.89 -1.82
C ARG A 68 -8.40 -9.13 -0.77
N TRP A 69 -7.78 -8.00 -1.12
CA TRP A 69 -7.12 -7.11 -0.16
C TRP A 69 -8.11 -6.38 0.72
N GLU A 70 -9.13 -5.74 0.14
CA GLU A 70 -10.17 -5.01 0.90
C GLU A 70 -10.93 -5.89 1.89
N SER A 71 -11.08 -7.18 1.57
CA SER A 71 -11.72 -8.16 2.45
C SER A 71 -10.76 -8.82 3.45
N GLY A 72 -9.47 -8.47 3.45
CA GLY A 72 -8.44 -9.09 4.29
C GLY A 72 -8.15 -10.56 3.96
N ARG A 73 -8.68 -11.10 2.85
CA ARG A 73 -8.46 -12.50 2.44
C ARG A 73 -7.01 -12.77 2.03
N ILE A 74 -6.34 -11.75 1.52
CA ILE A 74 -4.90 -11.82 1.23
C ILE A 74 -4.26 -10.53 1.74
N VAL A 75 -2.98 -10.63 2.14
CA VAL A 75 -2.14 -9.46 2.43
C VAL A 75 -1.34 -9.15 1.16
N PRO A 76 -1.31 -7.91 0.67
CA PRO A 76 -0.47 -7.55 -0.47
C PRO A 76 1.01 -7.80 -0.14
N PHE A 77 1.78 -8.18 -1.16
CA PHE A 77 3.23 -8.18 -1.03
C PHE A 77 3.70 -6.77 -0.61
N PRO A 78 4.67 -6.63 0.31
CA PRO A 78 5.10 -5.33 0.88
C PRO A 78 5.27 -4.19 -0.14
N PHE A 79 5.95 -4.47 -1.24
CA PHE A 79 6.15 -3.50 -2.32
C PHE A 79 4.83 -3.05 -2.98
N MET A 80 3.87 -3.98 -3.16
CA MET A 80 2.57 -3.65 -3.71
C MET A 80 1.73 -2.80 -2.76
N ALA A 81 1.83 -3.05 -1.45
CA ALA A 81 1.23 -2.18 -0.43
C ALA A 81 1.74 -0.74 -0.54
N LEU A 82 3.07 -0.56 -0.61
CA LEU A 82 3.70 0.75 -0.79
C LEU A 82 3.20 1.47 -2.05
N LEU A 83 3.10 0.74 -3.16
CA LEU A 83 2.67 1.31 -4.43
C LEU A 83 1.20 1.77 -4.38
N ILE A 84 0.31 1.00 -3.74
CA ILE A 84 -1.10 1.38 -3.56
C ILE A 84 -1.23 2.62 -2.68
N VAL A 85 -0.44 2.69 -1.60
CA VAL A 85 -0.38 3.88 -0.74
C VAL A 85 0.07 5.07 -1.56
N GLN A 86 1.12 4.92 -2.37
CA GLN A 86 1.60 5.99 -3.24
C GLN A 86 0.53 6.42 -4.25
N THR A 87 -0.25 5.48 -4.80
CA THR A 87 -1.41 5.79 -5.64
C THR A 87 -2.40 6.68 -4.90
N PHE A 88 -2.78 6.33 -3.67
CA PHE A 88 -3.71 7.14 -2.87
C PHE A 88 -3.12 8.49 -2.42
N VAL A 89 -1.81 8.57 -2.21
CA VAL A 89 -1.11 9.84 -1.97
C VAL A 89 -1.22 10.76 -3.18
N ARG A 90 -0.98 10.23 -4.38
CA ARG A 90 -1.10 11.00 -5.63
C ARG A 90 -2.52 11.47 -5.92
N LEU A 91 -3.51 10.68 -5.52
CA LEU A 91 -4.92 11.04 -5.60
C LEU A 91 -5.35 12.04 -4.50
N GLY A 92 -4.44 12.48 -3.63
CA GLY A 92 -4.72 13.47 -2.58
C GLY A 92 -5.55 12.92 -1.41
N VAL A 93 -5.62 11.60 -1.25
CA VAL A 93 -6.48 10.92 -0.25
C VAL A 93 -5.76 10.68 1.06
N VAL A 94 -4.44 10.49 0.95
CA VAL A 94 -3.50 10.27 2.04
C VAL A 94 -2.40 11.32 1.86
N SER A 95 -2.10 12.15 2.87
CA SER A 95 -0.99 13.09 2.72
C SER A 95 0.36 12.37 2.95
N SER A 96 1.44 12.89 2.37
CA SER A 96 2.79 12.32 2.47
C SER A 96 3.44 12.48 3.85
N GLY A 97 2.65 12.55 4.92
CA GLY A 97 3.09 12.85 6.28
C GLY A 97 2.02 12.65 7.36
N GLU A 98 0.73 12.65 7.00
CA GLU A 98 -0.32 12.20 7.91
C GLU A 98 -0.47 10.68 7.81
N ARG A 99 0.01 9.99 8.85
CA ARG A 99 -0.50 8.64 9.12
C ARG A 99 -2.02 8.75 9.26
N PRO A 100 -2.82 7.92 8.58
CA PRO A 100 -4.27 7.92 8.78
C PRO A 100 -4.70 7.61 10.22
N TYR A 101 -3.84 7.04 11.06
CA TYR A 101 -4.18 6.78 12.46
C TYR A 101 -3.05 7.10 13.44
N ALA A 102 -3.35 8.09 14.27
CA ALA A 102 -2.78 8.28 15.59
C ALA A 102 -3.09 7.06 16.49
N MET A 103 -2.13 6.75 17.36
CA MET A 103 -2.27 6.11 18.67
C MET A 103 -3.16 4.86 18.77
N ALA A 104 -2.53 3.69 18.77
CA ALA A 104 -2.98 2.60 19.61
C ALA A 104 -2.53 2.92 21.06
N THR A 105 -3.49 3.29 21.92
CA THR A 105 -3.41 3.07 23.38
C THR A 105 -3.59 1.60 23.69
#